data_AF-A0AAW7ARB1-F1
#
_entry.id   AF-A0AAW7ARB1-F1
#
_cell.length_a   1.000
_cell.length_b   1.000
_cell.length_c   1.000
_cell.angle_alpha   90.00
_cell.angle_beta   90.00
_cell.angle_gamma   90.00
#
_symmetry.space_group_name_H-M   'P 1'
#
loop_
_entity.id
_entity.type
_entity.pdbx_description
1 polymer ?
#
loop_
_entity_poly.entity_id
_entity_poly.type
_entity_poly.pdbx_seq_one_letter_code
_entity_poly.pdbx_strand_id
1 'polypeptide(L)' 'MTDQPFTIRNTKGRSIKRFPTYREAESAAVARCRDKAHSVPIYRLRTHLATVTPGANARPAIDLTLKGSLIV' A
#
# COMPACT_ATOMS: atom_id res chain seq x y z
N MET A 1 21.25 3.29 -10.02
CA MET A 1 20.02 2.46 -9.86
C MET A 1 18.85 3.42 -9.82
N THR A 2 17.94 3.37 -10.78
CA THR A 2 16.72 4.19 -10.76
C THR A 2 15.87 3.72 -9.58
N ASP A 3 15.70 4.58 -8.57
CA ASP A 3 14.83 4.26 -7.45
C ASP A 3 13.39 4.18 -7.97
N GLN A 4 12.84 2.98 -8.00
CA GLN A 4 11.54 2.75 -8.63
C GLN A 4 10.43 3.11 -7.65
N PRO A 5 9.38 3.83 -8.11
CA PRO A 5 8.38 4.37 -7.23
C PRO A 5 7.50 3.27 -6.63
N PHE A 6 7.04 3.53 -5.41
CA PHE A 6 6.00 2.78 -4.75
C PHE A 6 4.66 3.12 -5.39
N THR A 7 3.74 2.15 -5.39
CA THR A 7 2.44 2.26 -6.03
C THR A 7 1.37 1.69 -5.14
N ILE A 8 0.31 2.43 -4.91
CA ILE A 8 -0.90 1.88 -4.31
C ILE A 8 -1.84 1.43 -5.43
N ARG A 9 -2.45 0.26 -5.29
CA ARG A 9 -3.43 -0.28 -6.24
C ARG A 9 -4.79 -0.41 -5.57
N ASN A 10 -5.84 -0.53 -6.39
CA ASN A 10 -7.16 -0.89 -5.88
C ASN A 10 -7.33 -2.42 -5.82
N THR A 11 -8.47 -2.87 -5.29
CA THR A 11 -8.85 -4.29 -5.22
C THR A 11 -8.96 -4.96 -6.60
N LYS A 12 -9.12 -4.19 -7.68
CA LYS A 12 -9.11 -4.67 -9.07
C LYS A 12 -7.70 -4.72 -9.68
N GLY A 13 -6.65 -4.48 -8.88
CA GLY A 13 -5.25 -4.51 -9.33
C GLY A 13 -4.81 -3.31 -10.18
N ARG A 14 -5.63 -2.26 -10.32
CA ARG A 14 -5.27 -1.04 -11.05
C ARG A 14 -4.45 -0.10 -10.17
N SER A 15 -3.35 0.41 -10.70
CA SER A 15 -2.54 1.46 -10.05
C SER A 15 -3.34 2.75 -9.91
N ILE A 16 -3.40 3.26 -8.68
CA ILE A 16 -4.11 4.51 -8.37
C ILE A 16 -3.13 5.68 -8.38
N LYS A 17 -2.01 5.55 -7.64
CA LYS A 17 -1.03 6.63 -7.46
C LYS A 17 0.38 6.07 -7.22
N ARG A 18 1.40 6.85 -7.63
CA ARG A 18 2.82 6.55 -7.48
C ARG A 18 3.44 7.48 -6.43
N PHE A 19 4.41 6.97 -5.68
CA PHE A 19 5.08 7.67 -4.59
C PHE A 19 6.59 7.39 -4.63
N PRO A 20 7.44 8.37 -4.32
CA PRO A 20 8.89 8.18 -4.27
C PRO A 20 9.31 7.31 -3.09
N THR A 21 8.57 7.34 -1.97
CA THR A 21 8.91 6.62 -0.74
C THR A 21 7.80 5.69 -0.27
N TYR A 22 8.16 4.64 0.47
CA TYR A 22 7.19 3.73 1.08
C TYR A 22 6.27 4.46 2.08
N ARG A 23 6.84 5.37 2.88
CA ARG A 23 6.10 6.11 3.91
C ARG A 23 4.98 6.99 3.32
N GLU A 24 5.22 7.61 2.17
CA GLU A 24 4.18 8.34 1.45
C GLU A 24 3.09 7.41 0.87
N ALA A 25 3.50 6.27 0.32
CA ALA A 25 2.56 5.28 -0.19
C ALA A 25 1.67 4.71 0.92
N GLU A 26 2.25 4.43 2.09
CA GLU A 26 1.54 3.94 3.28
C GLU A 26 0.53 4.98 3.79
N SER A 27 0.97 6.23 3.98
CA SER A 27 0.08 7.32 4.41
C SER A 27 -1.10 7.50 3.46
N ALA A 28 -0.85 7.47 2.15
CA ALA A 28 -1.91 7.56 1.15
C ALA A 28 -2.83 6.32 1.13
N ALA A 29 -2.28 5.13 1.35
CA ALA A 29 -3.07 3.90 1.46
C ALA A 29 -3.97 3.91 2.69
N VAL A 30 -3.47 4.36 3.84
CA VAL A 30 -4.24 4.56 5.08
C VAL A 30 -5.35 5.57 4.89
N ALA A 31 -5.05 6.75 4.32
CA ALA A 31 -6.06 7.77 4.06
C ALA A 31 -7.17 7.25 3.14
N ARG A 32 -6.79 6.53 2.07
CA ARG A 32 -7.75 5.97 1.12
C ARG A 32 -8.55 4.79 1.70
N CYS A 33 -7.91 3.96 2.52
CA CYS A 33 -8.56 2.87 3.23
C CYS A 33 -9.64 3.41 4.19
N ARG A 34 -9.34 4.51 4.91
CA ARG A 34 -10.32 5.21 5.75
C ARG A 34 -11.47 5.82 4.95
N ASP A 35 -11.17 6.51 3.86
CA ASP A 35 -12.18 7.21 3.03
C ASP A 35 -13.12 6.24 2.29
N LYS A 36 -12.59 5.12 1.79
CA LYS A 36 -13.35 4.20 0.94
C LYS A 36 -13.76 2.89 1.62
N ALA A 37 -13.34 2.65 2.86
CA ALA A 37 -13.53 1.37 3.55
C ALA A 37 -13.13 0.16 2.67
N HIS A 38 -12.02 0.29 1.94
CA HIS A 38 -11.54 -0.71 1.00
C HIS A 38 -10.08 -1.04 1.26
N SER A 39 -9.69 -2.28 0.96
CA SER A 39 -8.31 -2.72 1.04
C SER A 39 -7.46 -2.06 -0.05
N VAL A 40 -6.30 -1.55 0.35
CA VAL A 40 -5.36 -0.83 -0.52
C VAL A 40 -3.99 -1.51 -0.46
N PRO A 41 -3.65 -2.34 -1.46
CA PRO A 41 -2.32 -2.94 -1.54
C PRO A 41 -1.26 -1.96 -2.07
N ILE A 42 -0.07 -2.05 -1.48
CA ILE A 42 1.14 -1.28 -1.79
C ILE A 42 2.12 -2.19 -2.51
N TYR A 43 2.61 -1.74 -3.66
CA TYR A 43 3.55 -2.43 -4.51
C TYR A 43 4.78 -1.56 -4.77
N ARG A 44 5.93 -2.21 -4.97
CA ARG A 44 7.06 -1.64 -5.70
C ARG A 44 7.31 -2.54 -6.89
N LEU A 45 7.31 -1.97 -8.10
CA LEU A 45 7.34 -2.76 -9.34
C LEU A 45 6.17 -3.77 -9.43
N ARG A 46 6.48 -5.05 -9.23
CA ARG A 46 5.59 -6.22 -9.25
C ARG A 46 5.58 -6.93 -7.89
N THR A 47 6.34 -6.43 -6.92
CA THR A 47 6.44 -6.98 -5.58
C THR A 47 5.36 -6.36 -4.72
N HIS A 48 4.49 -7.22 -4.17
CA HIS A 48 3.50 -6.83 -3.18
C HIS A 48 4.19 -6.66 -1.82
N LEU A 49 4.13 -5.46 -1.25
CA LEU A 49 4.84 -5.14 -0.01
C LEU A 49 3.94 -5.24 1.22
N ALA A 50 2.77 -4.63 1.14
CA ALA A 50 1.82 -4.53 2.23
C ALA A 50 0.40 -4.35 1.69
N THR A 51 -0.60 -4.78 2.45
CA THR A 51 -2.00 -4.40 2.21
C THR A 51 -2.51 -3.62 3.40
N VAL A 52 -3.06 -2.43 3.15
CA VAL A 52 -3.81 -1.70 4.17
C VAL A 52 -5.27 -2.13 4.10
N THR A 53 -5.76 -2.78 5.16
CA THR A 53 -7.12 -3.30 5.25
C THR A 53 -7.96 -2.44 6.21
N PRO A 54 -9.26 -2.26 5.94
CA PRO A 54 -10.12 -1.54 6.86
C PRO A 54 -10.30 -2.37 8.13
N GLY A 55 -9.78 -1.89 9.25
CA GLY A 55 -9.97 -2.54 10.56
C GLY A 55 -11.20 -2.01 11.30
N ALA A 56 -11.56 -2.68 12.40
CA ALA A 56 -12.64 -2.26 13.26
C ALA A 56 -12.40 -0.84 13.81
N ASN A 57 -13.46 -0.04 13.94
CA ASN A 57 -13.43 1.33 14.50
C ASN A 57 -12.57 2.33 13.70
N ALA A 58 -12.61 2.29 12.36
CA ALA A 58 -11.91 3.24 11.48
C ALA A 58 -10.38 3.27 11.67
N ARG A 59 -9.80 2.21 12.24
CA ARG A 59 -8.36 2.00 12.36
C ARG A 59 -7.92 1.02 11.28
N PRO A 60 -7.29 1.47 10.19
CA PRO A 60 -6.76 0.57 9.19
C PRO A 60 -5.69 -0.33 9.80
N ALA A 61 -5.72 -1.61 9.47
CA ALA A 61 -4.64 -2.53 9.75
C ALA A 61 -3.67 -2.56 8.57
N ILE A 62 -2.38 -2.74 8.83
CA ILE A 62 -1.35 -2.83 7.80
C ILE A 62 -0.77 -4.23 7.86
N ASP A 63 -1.12 -5.04 6.87
CA ASP A 63 -0.66 -6.41 6.73
C ASP A 63 0.59 -6.43 5.85
N LEU A 64 1.77 -6.63 6.46
CA LEU A 64 3.01 -6.76 5.73
C LEU A 64 3.06 -8.12 5.02
N THR A 65 3.35 -8.12 3.72
CA THR A 65 3.45 -9.36 2.95
C THR A 65 4.86 -9.94 3.11
N LEU A 66 5.01 -10.93 3.98
CA LEU A 66 6.30 -11.59 4.29
C LEU A 66 6.99 -12.30 3.10
N LYS A 67 6.37 -12.35 1.90
CA LYS A 67 6.96 -13.00 0.72
C LYS A 67 8.02 -12.18 -0.03
N GLY A 68 8.41 -11.00 0.46
CA GLY A 68 9.52 -10.26 -0.18
C GLY A 68 9.98 -8.96 0.45
N SER A 69 9.42 -8.55 1.60
CA SER A 69 9.72 -7.24 2.16
C SER A 69 10.70 -7.36 3.33
N LEU A 70 11.97 -7.62 3.02
CA LEU A 70 13.04 -7.04 3.85
C LEU A 70 12.94 -5.53 3.60
N ILE A 71 12.30 -4.81 4.52
CA ILE A 71 12.35 -3.35 4.57
C ILE A 71 13.76 -3.03 5.07
N VAL A 72 14.70 -2.78 4.14
CA VAL A 72 16.03 -2.22 4.42
C VAL A 72 15.95 -0.71 4.35
#